data_AF-A0A929HE54-F1
#
_entry.id   AF-A0A929HE54-F1
#
_cell.length_a   1.000
_cell.length_b   1.000
_cell.length_c   1.000
_cell.angle_alpha   90.00
_cell.angle_beta   90.00
_cell.angle_gamma   90.00
#
_symmetry.space_group_name_H-M   'P 1'
#
loop_
_entity.id
_entity.type
_entity.pdbx_description
1 polymer ?
#
loop_
_entity_poly.entity_id
_entity_poly.type
_entity_poly.pdbx_seq_one_letter_code
_entity_poly.pdbx_strand_id
1 'polypeptide(L)'
;MRDRRYRPHKRPRSGKTASNESFEDLLRETRKGKSGDTDYRERSLKIHGLICAKCGREFTHKNRHLLTVHHKDGNHRNNPPDGSNWENLCAYCHEDEHSRELLADYFKDDE
;
A
#
# COMPACT_ATOMS: atom_id res chain seq x y z
N MET A 1 -60.27 12.50 10.46
CA MET A 1 -59.10 11.76 9.95
C MET A 1 -58.96 12.11 8.46
N ARG A 2 -57.90 12.83 8.05
CA ARG A 2 -57.67 13.20 6.64
C ARG A 2 -56.48 12.39 6.12
N ASP A 3 -56.75 11.48 5.19
CA ASP A 3 -55.77 10.65 4.50
C ASP A 3 -54.77 11.49 3.72
N ARG A 4 -53.54 11.58 4.22
CA ARG A 4 -52.42 12.23 3.52
C ARG A 4 -51.74 11.17 2.66
N ARG A 5 -52.21 11.03 1.42
CA ARG A 5 -51.59 10.14 0.42
C ARG A 5 -50.12 10.52 0.21
N TYR A 6 -49.22 9.61 0.55
CA TYR A 6 -47.79 9.70 0.29
C TYR A 6 -47.54 9.72 -1.22
N ARG A 7 -46.90 10.78 -1.73
CA ARG A 7 -46.58 10.96 -3.15
C ARG A 7 -45.07 10.87 -3.31
N PRO A 8 -44.52 9.81 -3.93
CA PRO A 8 -43.08 9.65 -4.02
C PRO A 8 -42.49 10.68 -5.00
N HIS A 9 -41.56 11.50 -4.53
CA HIS A 9 -40.75 12.37 -5.38
C HIS A 9 -39.78 11.52 -6.21
N LYS A 10 -40.00 11.45 -7.54
CA LYS A 10 -39.01 10.92 -8.48
C LYS A 10 -37.82 11.88 -8.55
N ARG A 11 -36.64 11.43 -8.13
CA ARG A 11 -35.38 12.15 -8.36
C ARG A 11 -35.09 12.14 -9.87
N PRO A 12 -34.66 13.27 -10.48
CA PRO A 12 -34.25 13.27 -11.87
C PRO A 12 -33.02 12.36 -12.03
N ARG A 13 -33.10 11.40 -12.95
CA ARG A 13 -31.93 10.63 -13.38
C ARG A 13 -31.04 11.56 -14.18
N SER A 14 -29.89 11.96 -13.63
CA SER A 14 -28.87 12.67 -14.40
C SER A 14 -28.28 11.69 -15.42
N GLY A 15 -28.88 11.61 -16.60
CA GLY A 15 -28.17 11.16 -17.79
C GLY A 15 -27.28 12.30 -18.25
N LYS A 16 -25.96 12.12 -18.17
CA LYS A 16 -24.98 12.74 -19.06
C LYS A 16 -23.66 11.96 -18.96
N THR A 17 -23.25 11.48 -20.12
CA THR A 17 -21.98 10.84 -20.47
C THR A 17 -20.81 11.61 -19.87
N ALA A 18 -20.11 11.01 -18.90
CA ALA A 18 -18.81 11.53 -18.47
C ALA A 18 -17.82 11.33 -19.62
N SER A 19 -17.13 12.41 -20.00
CA SER A 19 -16.09 12.39 -21.03
C SER A 19 -15.05 11.33 -20.69
N ASN A 20 -14.66 10.52 -21.68
CA ASN A 20 -13.56 9.57 -21.54
C ASN A 20 -12.25 10.28 -21.14
N GLU A 21 -12.08 11.56 -21.47
CA GLU A 21 -10.94 12.39 -21.06
C GLU A 21 -10.79 12.48 -19.54
N SER A 22 -11.88 12.71 -18.79
CA SER A 22 -11.79 12.82 -17.33
C SER A 22 -11.43 11.50 -16.65
N PHE A 23 -11.81 10.37 -17.25
CA PHE A 23 -11.50 9.04 -16.73
C PHE A 23 -10.08 8.62 -17.12
N GLU A 24 -9.65 8.90 -18.35
CA GLU A 24 -8.29 8.64 -18.82
C GLU A 24 -7.25 9.49 -18.09
N ASP A 25 -7.53 10.77 -17.83
CA ASP A 25 -6.68 11.62 -17.01
C ASP A 25 -6.59 11.11 -15.58
N LEU A 26 -7.71 10.67 -14.99
CA LEU A 26 -7.73 10.02 -13.67
C LEU A 26 -6.86 8.75 -13.64
N LEU A 27 -6.93 7.91 -14.68
CA LEU A 27 -6.09 6.71 -14.84
C LEU A 27 -4.61 7.06 -15.02
N ARG A 28 -4.30 8.14 -15.74
CA ARG A 28 -2.93 8.61 -15.97
C ARG A 28 -2.30 9.13 -14.69
N GLU A 29 -3.07 9.87 -13.90
CA GLU A 29 -2.67 10.38 -12.58
C GLU A 29 -2.37 9.23 -11.62
N THR A 30 -3.24 8.20 -11.57
CA THR A 30 -3.02 7.02 -10.72
C THR A 30 -1.81 6.17 -11.14
N ARG A 31 -1.46 6.16 -12.44
CA ARG A 31 -0.29 5.41 -12.94
C ARG A 31 1.03 6.14 -12.66
N LYS A 32 1.06 7.47 -12.70
CA LYS A 32 2.28 8.26 -12.47
C LYS A 32 2.84 8.08 -11.05
N GLY A 33 1.98 7.98 -10.04
CA GLY A 33 2.39 7.83 -8.63
C GLY A 33 3.02 6.48 -8.24
N LYS A 34 2.96 5.45 -9.10
CA LYS A 34 3.42 4.09 -8.78
C LYS A 34 4.82 3.74 -9.30
N SER A 35 5.42 4.61 -10.12
CA SER A 35 6.63 4.28 -10.88
C SER A 35 7.88 4.08 -10.00
N GLY A 36 8.06 4.92 -8.96
CA GLY A 36 9.21 4.81 -8.06
C GLY A 36 9.11 3.67 -7.05
N ASP A 37 7.90 3.44 -6.53
CA ASP A 37 7.63 2.40 -5.52
C ASP A 37 7.81 0.97 -6.06
N THR A 38 7.55 0.83 -7.37
CA THR A 38 7.67 -0.45 -8.06
C THR A 38 9.14 -0.85 -8.27
N ASP A 39 10.05 0.09 -8.53
CA ASP A 39 11.42 -0.25 -8.92
C ASP A 39 12.26 -0.83 -7.77
N TYR A 40 12.22 -0.20 -6.59
CA TYR A 40 12.95 -0.71 -5.43
C TYR A 40 12.33 -2.02 -4.91
N ARG A 41 11.01 -2.15 -4.98
CA ARG A 41 10.31 -3.37 -4.56
C ARG A 41 10.72 -4.57 -5.41
N GLU A 42 10.69 -4.42 -6.74
CA GLU A 42 11.13 -5.49 -7.64
C GLU A 42 12.60 -5.83 -7.42
N ARG A 43 13.45 -4.82 -7.16
CA ARG A 43 14.87 -5.02 -6.85
C ARG A 43 15.07 -5.79 -5.54
N SER A 44 14.37 -5.41 -4.47
CA SER A 44 14.43 -6.11 -3.18
C SER A 44 14.03 -7.57 -3.30
N LEU A 45 12.96 -7.87 -4.04
CA LEU A 45 12.51 -9.25 -4.27
C LEU A 45 13.47 -10.07 -5.13
N LYS A 46 14.20 -9.42 -6.03
CA LYS A 46 15.24 -10.07 -6.83
C LYS A 46 16.50 -10.39 -6.00
N ILE A 47 16.87 -9.50 -5.07
CA ILE A 47 18.08 -9.65 -4.24
C ILE A 47 17.82 -10.62 -3.07
N HIS A 48 16.74 -10.38 -2.32
CA HIS A 48 16.45 -11.10 -1.07
C HIS A 48 15.50 -12.29 -1.26
N GLY A 49 14.98 -12.49 -2.46
CA GLY A 49 14.09 -13.60 -2.80
C GLY A 49 12.66 -13.44 -2.27
N LEU A 50 11.83 -14.44 -2.55
CA LEU A 50 10.43 -14.51 -2.12
C LEU A 50 10.30 -15.21 -0.76
N ILE A 51 11.07 -14.78 0.23
CA ILE A 51 11.06 -15.34 1.59
C ILE A 51 10.97 -14.21 2.62
N CYS A 52 10.23 -14.44 3.71
CA CYS A 52 10.21 -13.52 4.83
C CYS A 52 11.51 -13.67 5.64
N ALA A 53 12.28 -12.59 5.79
CA ALA A 53 13.54 -12.58 6.54
C ALA A 53 13.35 -12.88 8.05
N LYS A 54 12.17 -12.59 8.61
CA LYS A 54 11.87 -12.76 10.03
C LYS A 54 11.34 -14.15 10.39
N CYS A 55 10.38 -14.67 9.64
CA CYS A 55 9.72 -15.96 9.97
C CYS A 55 10.05 -17.11 9.01
N GLY A 56 10.85 -16.87 7.97
CA GLY A 56 11.27 -17.89 7.00
C GLY A 56 10.16 -18.40 6.08
N ARG A 57 8.95 -17.82 6.13
CA ARG A 57 7.85 -18.21 5.23
C ARG A 57 8.22 -17.88 3.79
N GLU A 58 8.16 -18.89 2.92
CA GLU A 58 8.35 -18.73 1.49
C GLU A 58 7.05 -18.35 0.76
N PHE A 59 7.23 -17.63 -0.33
CA PHE A 59 6.18 -17.13 -1.19
C PHE A 59 6.47 -17.52 -2.64
N THR A 60 5.41 -17.62 -3.41
CA THR A 60 5.40 -17.83 -4.85
C THR A 60 5.09 -16.52 -5.56
N HIS A 61 5.27 -16.47 -6.88
CA HIS A 61 4.86 -15.31 -7.67
C HIS A 61 3.36 -14.97 -7.54
N LYS A 62 2.49 -15.92 -7.19
CA LYS A 62 1.04 -15.67 -7.03
C LYS A 62 0.72 -14.91 -5.75
N ASN A 63 1.45 -15.19 -4.66
CA ASN A 63 1.22 -14.60 -3.34
C ASN A 63 2.33 -13.63 -2.89
N ARG A 64 3.30 -13.30 -3.77
CA ARG A 64 4.36 -12.30 -3.51
C ARG A 64 3.85 -10.93 -3.10
N HIS A 65 2.58 -10.60 -3.35
CA HIS A 65 1.96 -9.35 -2.91
C HIS A 65 1.77 -9.27 -1.39
N LEU A 66 1.82 -10.42 -0.69
CA LEU A 66 1.82 -10.50 0.78
C LEU A 66 3.22 -10.31 1.38
N LEU A 67 4.25 -10.18 0.54
CA LEU A 67 5.62 -9.90 0.92
C LEU A 67 5.91 -8.43 0.60
N THR A 68 6.24 -7.67 1.63
CA THR A 68 6.48 -6.22 1.59
C THR A 68 7.97 -5.94 1.83
N VAL A 69 8.42 -4.79 1.37
CA VAL A 69 9.78 -4.32 1.65
C VAL A 69 9.75 -3.49 2.92
N HIS A 70 10.62 -3.83 3.86
CA HIS A 70 10.88 -3.07 5.07
C HIS A 70 12.20 -2.30 4.91
N HIS A 71 12.22 -1.03 5.31
CA HIS A 71 13.43 -0.19 5.33
C HIS A 71 14.03 -0.25 6.74
N LYS A 72 15.23 -0.82 6.88
CA LYS A 72 15.87 -1.07 8.19
C LYS A 72 16.18 0.21 8.96
N ASP A 73 16.44 1.31 8.25
CA ASP A 73 16.74 2.62 8.82
C ASP A 73 15.51 3.54 8.95
N GLY A 74 14.31 3.03 8.63
CA GLY A 74 13.05 3.81 8.60
C GLY A 74 12.95 4.85 7.48
N ASN A 75 14.01 5.05 6.67
CA ASN A 75 14.05 6.05 5.63
C ASN A 75 13.66 5.47 4.26
N HIS A 76 12.40 5.65 3.87
CA HIS A 76 11.88 5.19 2.58
C HIS A 76 12.57 5.80 1.34
N ARG A 77 13.40 6.83 1.50
CA ARG A 77 14.18 7.43 0.42
C ARG A 77 15.57 6.82 0.28
N ASN A 78 16.07 6.12 1.30
CA ASN A 78 17.36 5.43 1.26
C ASN A 78 17.22 4.08 0.54
N ASN A 79 17.40 4.11 -0.78
CA ASN A 79 17.13 3.00 -1.69
C ASN A 79 18.41 2.51 -2.40
N PRO A 80 19.37 1.93 -1.65
CA PRO A 80 20.67 1.56 -2.22
C PRO A 80 20.52 0.43 -3.25
N PRO A 81 21.31 0.44 -4.35
CA PRO A 81 21.16 -0.51 -5.44
C PRO A 81 21.51 -1.96 -5.06
N ASP A 82 22.28 -2.15 -4.00
CA ASP A 82 22.64 -3.45 -3.42
C ASP A 82 21.56 -4.03 -2.48
N GLY A 83 20.51 -3.26 -2.19
CA GLY A 83 19.43 -3.67 -1.29
C GLY A 83 19.81 -3.78 0.18
N SER A 84 20.96 -3.23 0.59
CA SER A 84 21.48 -3.33 1.96
C SER A 84 20.53 -2.78 3.04
N ASN A 85 19.78 -1.71 2.71
CA ASN A 85 18.79 -1.09 3.60
C ASN A 85 17.42 -1.79 3.62
N TRP A 86 17.24 -2.86 2.86
CA TRP A 86 15.95 -3.54 2.74
C TRP A 86 15.96 -4.92 3.35
N GLU A 87 14.79 -5.36 3.75
CA GLU A 87 14.46 -6.76 3.97
C GLU A 87 13.03 -7.06 3.52
N ASN A 88 12.79 -8.27 3.05
CA ASN A 88 11.45 -8.69 2.64
C ASN A 88 10.75 -9.33 3.84
N LEU A 89 9.63 -8.75 4.27
CA LEU A 89 8.83 -9.25 5.39
C LEU A 89 7.42 -9.62 4.92
N CYS A 90 6.84 -10.67 5.51
CA CYS A 90 5.41 -10.91 5.32
C CYS A 90 4.62 -9.81 6.03
N ALA A 91 3.41 -9.53 5.56
CA ALA A 91 2.56 -8.46 6.11
C ALA A 91 2.50 -8.47 7.65
N TYR A 92 2.34 -9.64 8.26
CA TYR A 92 2.31 -9.79 9.72
C TYR A 92 3.64 -9.44 10.40
N CYS A 93 4.77 -9.90 9.86
CA CYS A 93 6.08 -9.59 10.41
C CYS A 93 6.44 -8.11 10.23
N HIS A 94 5.96 -7.50 9.15
CA HIS A 94 6.15 -6.09 8.86
C HIS A 94 5.40 -5.22 9.88
N GLU A 95 4.11 -5.51 10.13
CA GLU A 95 3.29 -4.78 11.12
C GLU A 95 3.85 -4.93 12.55
N ASP A 96 4.35 -6.11 12.93
CA ASP A 96 5.00 -6.32 14.23
C ASP A 96 6.27 -5.47 14.38
N GLU A 97 7.05 -5.30 13.30
CA GLU A 97 8.26 -4.46 13.34
C GLU A 97 7.93 -2.98 13.54
N HIS A 98 7.01 -2.45 12.74
CA HIS A 98 6.52 -1.07 12.90
C HIS A 98 5.91 -0.83 14.28
N SER A 99 5.19 -1.82 14.83
CA SER A 99 4.59 -1.71 16.17
C SER A 99 5.66 -1.64 17.27
N ARG A 100 6.75 -2.40 17.12
CA ARG A 100 7.87 -2.39 18.07
C ARG A 100 8.66 -1.09 18.00
N GLU A 101 8.89 -0.56 16.80
CA GLU A 101 9.58 0.72 16.61
C GLU A 101 8.79 1.86 17.28
N LEU A 102 7.48 1.96 17.02
CA LEU A 102 6.60 2.94 17.65
C LEU A 102 6.61 2.85 19.19
N LEU A 103 6.59 1.63 19.73
CA LEU A 103 6.69 1.41 21.18
C LEU A 103 8.06 1.85 21.73
N ALA A 104 9.14 1.51 21.02
CA ALA A 104 10.48 1.89 21.43
C ALA A 104 10.67 3.41 21.47
N ASP A 105 10.13 4.13 20.49
CA ASP A 105 10.20 5.58 20.45
C ASP A 105 9.40 6.22 21.59
N TYR A 106 8.21 5.69 21.90
CA TYR A 106 7.42 6.14 23.06
C TYR A 106 8.21 6.06 24.37
N PHE A 107 8.98 4.99 24.61
CA PHE A 107 9.76 4.84 25.84
C PHE A 107 11.03 5.71 25.88
N LYS A 108 11.58 6.13 24.73
CA LYS A 108 12.75 7.03 24.70
C LYS A 108 12.39 8.46 25.08
N ASP A 109 11.17 8.89 24.80
CA ASP A 109 10.72 10.27 25.08
C ASP A 109 10.49 10.52 26.58
N ASP A 110 10.44 9.46 27.40
CA ASP A 110 10.23 9.52 28.86
C ASP A 110 11.55 9.53 29.68
N GLU A 111 12.72 9.40 29.05
CA GLU A 111 14.07 9.54 29.68
C GLU A 111 14.66 10.96 29.53
#